data_AF-A0A355PFS9-F1
#
_entry.id   AF-A0A355PFS9-F1
#
_cell.length_a   1.000
_cell.length_b   1.000
_cell.length_c   1.000
_cell.angle_alpha   90.00
_cell.angle_beta   90.00
_cell.angle_gamma   90.00
#
_symmetry.space_group_name_H-M   'P 1'
#
loop_
_entity.id
_entity.type
_entity.pdbx_description
1 polymer ?
#
loop_
_entity_poly.entity_id
_entity_poly.type
_entity_poly.pdbx_seq_one_letter_code
_entity_poly.pdbx_strand_id
1 'polypeptide(L)' 'MSGTYGHETRNVATSKTIYAQSWQPQVEAEENSGKLLATGYSCRSQVKRYSAQTLPHPLQALLTSIKQASR' A
#
# COMPACT_ATOMS: atom_id res chain seq x y z
N MET A 1 0.10 12.36 -0.04
CA MET A 1 -0.53 12.37 1.29
C MET A 1 0.54 11.99 2.31
N SER A 2 0.75 12.80 3.35
CA SER A 2 1.78 12.59 4.37
C SER A 2 1.17 12.61 5.78
N GLY A 3 1.82 11.92 6.72
CA GLY A 3 1.36 11.84 8.10
C GLY A 3 -0.07 11.33 8.24
N THR A 4 -0.88 12.05 9.03
CA THR A 4 -2.27 11.71 9.34
C THR A 4 -3.28 12.29 8.36
N TYR A 5 -2.86 12.96 7.28
CA TYR A 5 -3.76 13.69 6.38
C TYR A 5 -4.99 12.88 5.96
N GLY A 6 -4.80 11.65 5.46
CA GLY A 6 -5.90 10.78 5.02
C GLY A 6 -6.69 10.09 6.13
N HIS A 7 -6.29 10.29 7.39
CA HIS A 7 -7.00 9.83 8.59
C HIS A 7 -7.85 10.95 9.22
N GLU A 8 -7.66 12.21 8.82
CA GLU A 8 -8.52 13.31 9.23
C GLU A 8 -9.88 13.23 8.51
N THR A 9 -10.98 13.32 9.26
CA THR A 9 -12.36 13.21 8.76
C THR A 9 -12.62 14.10 7.54
N ARG A 10 -12.13 15.36 7.59
CA ARG A 10 -12.31 16.34 6.50
C ARG A 10 -11.65 15.93 5.18
N ASN A 11 -10.61 15.09 5.22
CA ASN A 11 -9.82 14.71 4.06
C ASN A 11 -10.18 13.31 3.52
N VAL A 12 -11.10 12.59 4.17
CA VAL A 12 -11.43 11.20 3.80
C VAL A 12 -11.89 11.12 2.34
N ALA A 13 -12.84 11.99 1.94
CA ALA A 13 -13.37 12.00 0.58
C ALA A 13 -12.28 12.28 -0.45
N THR A 14 -11.51 13.35 -0.26
CA THR A 14 -10.39 13.72 -1.15
C THR A 14 -9.34 12.61 -1.22
N SER A 15 -8.99 12.01 -0.08
CA SER A 15 -8.00 10.94 0.00
C SER A 15 -8.46 9.68 -0.74
N LYS A 16 -9.76 9.35 -0.65
CA LYS A 16 -10.35 8.24 -1.41
C LYS A 16 -10.31 8.51 -2.91
N THR A 17 -10.63 9.73 -3.35
CA THR A 17 -10.55 10.12 -4.76
C THR A 17 -9.13 10.01 -5.29
N ILE A 18 -8.14 10.55 -4.57
CA ILE A 18 -6.72 10.46 -4.98
C ILE A 18 -6.25 9.00 -5.03
N TYR A 19 -6.67 8.17 -4.06
CA TYR A 19 -6.37 6.75 -4.07
C TYR A 19 -6.91 6.06 -5.32
N ALA A 20 -8.19 6.30 -5.64
CA ALA A 20 -8.87 5.71 -6.79
C ALA A 20 -8.21 6.08 -8.13
N GLN A 21 -7.67 7.29 -8.24
CA GLN A 21 -7.04 7.78 -9.47
C GLN A 21 -5.66 7.19 -9.75
N SER A 22 -4.94 6.70 -8.73
CA SER A 22 -3.54 6.33 -8.87
C SER A 22 -3.23 4.94 -8.33
N TRP A 23 -3.52 4.66 -7.07
CA TRP A 23 -3.12 3.42 -6.42
C TRP A 23 -4.09 2.28 -6.69
N GLN A 24 -5.40 2.56 -6.65
CA GLN A 24 -6.43 1.53 -6.82
C GLN A 24 -6.26 0.68 -8.10
N PRO A 25 -6.12 1.26 -9.30
CA PRO A 25 -5.98 0.44 -10.51
C PRO A 25 -4.72 -0.42 -10.51
N GLN A 26 -3.64 0.03 -9.88
CA GLN A 26 -2.39 -0.73 -9.81
C GLN A 26 -2.47 -1.88 -8.81
N VAL A 27 -3.16 -1.65 -7.69
CA VAL A 27 -3.31 -2.62 -6.60
C VAL A 27 -4.33 -3.71 -6.94
N GLU A 28 -5.40 -3.35 -7.64
CA GLU A 28 -6.48 -4.27 -8.03
C GLU A 28 -6.22 -4.97 -9.38
N ALA A 29 -5.16 -4.59 -10.08
CA ALA A 29 -4.66 -5.28 -11.27
C ALA A 29 -4.09 -6.66 -10.90
N GLU A 30 -4.67 -7.72 -11.48
CA GLU A 30 -4.28 -9.12 -11.21
C GLU A 30 -2.80 -9.37 -11.57
N GLU A 31 -2.29 -8.72 -12.61
CA GLU A 31 -0.89 -8.84 -13.02
C GLU A 31 0.10 -8.37 -11.94
N ASN A 32 -0.35 -7.55 -10.99
CA ASN A 32 0.45 -7.00 -9.89
C ASN A 32 0.27 -7.78 -8.58
N SER A 33 -0.61 -8.78 -8.55
CA SER A 33 -0.87 -9.61 -7.37
C SER A 33 0.44 -10.18 -6.81
N GLY A 34 0.71 -9.92 -5.53
CA GLY A 34 1.91 -10.37 -4.82
C GLY A 34 3.23 -9.66 -5.20
N LYS A 35 3.23 -8.69 -6.12
CA LYS A 35 4.46 -8.02 -6.60
C LYS A 35 4.71 -6.64 -5.98
N LEU A 36 3.67 -6.01 -5.44
CA LEU A 36 3.73 -4.63 -4.98
C LEU A 36 4.33 -4.50 -3.57
N LEU A 37 5.16 -3.47 -3.39
CA LEU A 37 5.75 -3.06 -2.12
C LEU A 37 5.53 -1.56 -1.92
N ALA A 38 5.41 -1.11 -0.67
CA ALA A 38 5.24 0.31 -0.37
C ALA A 38 6.04 0.74 0.86
N THR A 39 6.91 1.75 0.68
CA THR A 39 7.72 2.36 1.76
C THR A 39 6.87 3.22 2.70
N GLY A 40 5.93 4.00 2.15
CA GLY A 40 5.11 4.94 2.90
C GLY A 40 3.99 4.27 3.71
N TYR A 41 3.86 4.64 4.98
CA TYR A 41 2.75 4.21 5.85
C TYR A 41 1.39 4.59 5.25
N SER A 42 1.25 5.83 4.74
CA SER A 42 -0.01 6.30 4.14
C SER A 42 -0.44 5.45 2.94
N CYS A 43 0.49 5.00 2.10
CA CYS A 43 0.14 4.14 0.97
C CYS A 43 -0.36 2.79 1.46
N ARG A 44 0.37 2.15 2.39
CA ARG A 44 -0.03 0.86 2.98
C ARG A 44 -1.37 0.95 3.70
N SER A 45 -1.64 2.03 4.45
CA SER A 45 -2.90 2.20 5.17
C SER A 45 -4.09 2.40 4.23
N GLN A 46 -3.90 3.11 3.12
CA GLN A 46 -4.94 3.31 2.11
C GLN A 46 -5.25 2.04 1.33
N VAL A 47 -4.23 1.29 0.91
CA VAL A 47 -4.43 -0.02 0.25
C VAL A 47 -5.23 -0.97 1.14
N LYS A 48 -4.88 -1.02 2.43
CA LYS A 48 -5.65 -1.81 3.41
C LYS A 48 -7.08 -1.32 3.57
N ARG A 49 -7.30 -0.01 3.62
CA ARG A 49 -8.63 0.57 3.86
C ARG A 49 -9.55 0.49 2.64
N TYR A 50 -9.02 0.71 1.44
CA TYR A 50 -9.84 0.93 0.25
C TYR A 50 -9.87 -0.25 -0.73
N SER A 51 -8.85 -1.11 -0.73
CA SER A 51 -8.82 -2.31 -1.58
C SER A 51 -8.72 -3.62 -0.79
N ALA A 52 -8.81 -3.56 0.55
CA ALA A 52 -8.73 -4.71 1.44
C ALA A 52 -7.47 -5.59 1.26
N GLN A 53 -6.40 -5.03 0.69
CA GLN A 53 -5.12 -5.70 0.48
C GLN A 53 -4.05 -5.19 1.45
N THR A 54 -3.02 -6.00 1.72
CA THR A 54 -1.87 -5.57 2.53
C THR A 54 -0.60 -5.64 1.70
N LEU A 55 0.09 -4.50 1.59
CA LEU A 55 1.39 -4.44 0.92
C LEU A 55 2.53 -4.49 1.94
N PRO A 56 3.60 -5.27 1.70
CA PRO A 56 4.77 -5.26 2.55
C PRO A 56 5.55 -3.96 2.45
N HIS A 57 6.25 -3.61 3.53
CA HIS A 57 7.38 -2.70 3.44
C HIS A 57 8.57 -3.40 2.74
N PRO A 58 9.37 -2.71 1.91
CA PRO A 58 10.52 -3.34 1.23
C PRO A 58 11.48 -4.09 2.17
N LEU A 59 11.71 -3.60 3.40
CA LEU A 59 12.53 -4.32 4.38
C LEU A 59 11.96 -5.69 4.78
N GLN A 60 10.63 -5.86 4.80
CA GLN A 60 10.01 -7.16 5.06
C GLN A 60 10.23 -8.14 3.90
N ALA A 61 10.17 -7.63 2.66
CA ALA A 61 10.48 -8.43 1.47
C ALA A 61 11.96 -8.85 1.48
N LEU A 62 12.88 -7.92 1.73
CA LEU A 62 14.31 -8.20 1.84
C LEU A 62 14.62 -9.24 2.93
N LEU A 63 14.02 -9.10 4.12
CA LEU A 63 14.18 -10.08 5.20
C LEU A 63 13.73 -11.48 4.75
N THR A 64 12.63 -11.56 4.01
CA THR A 64 12.12 -12.83 3.48
C THR A 64 13.10 -13.44 2.49
N SER A 65 13.65 -12.64 1.56
CA SER A 65 14.66 -13.08 0.59
C SER A 65 15.95 -13.55 1.26
N ILE A 66 16.46 -12.83 2.25
CA ILE A 66 17.67 -13.23 3.00
C ILE A 66 17.42 -14.56 3.74
N LYS A 67 16.27 -14.71 4.39
CA LYS A 67 15.90 -15.96 5.08
C LYS A 67 15.75 -17.13 4.12
N GLN A 68 15.28 -16.91 2.90
CA GLN A 68 15.19 -17.94 1.86
C GLN A 68 16.57 -18.34 1.33
N ALA A 69 17.47 -17.37 1.11
CA ALA A 69 18.82 -17.64 0.64
C ALA A 69 19.72 -18.32 1.70
N SER A 70 19.37 -18.21 2.98
CA SER A 70 20.10 -18.81 4.10
C SER A 70 19.57 -20.19 4.51
N ARG A 71 18.57 -20.71 3.79
CA ARG A 71 18.04 -22.08 3.96
C ARG A 71 18.66 -22.99 2.92
#